data_AF-A0A3D2D5T3-F1
#
_entry.id   AF-A0A3D2D5T3-F1
#
_cell.length_a   1.000
_cell.length_b   1.000
_cell.length_c   1.000
_cell.angle_alpha   90.00
_cell.angle_beta   90.00
_cell.angle_gamma   90.00
#
_symmetry.space_group_name_H-M   'P 1'
#
loop_
_entity.id
_entity.type
_entity.pdbx_description
1 polymer ?
#
loop_
_entity_poly.entity_id
_entity_poly.type
_entity_poly.pdbx_seq_one_letter_code
_entity_poly.pdbx_strand_id
1 'polypeptide(L)'
;MKKLLSLLLCAVLAFGALSFTACGDLDNDAQNENGTVNVKYYNNASDLMPMLKTGKIDIGLLPEPAATKLENQLAADKTWYRLDLQELYDEEAKAYPQAVIMVKESLLAENPSLADKINEKLLNVSEWLKNNTEAAVTAINSKLEEGVNPSLDAKSLTATVIDNCKIEFKPVFSARDYVKNYISTMIDVQPEVAAEVNDDYFYDGTAEGTYDSANVNVFMPDGAPALGMAKFIAEEEKFGFEDKNVKYTVVSANTIGSKMVQGEGDIIVMPVTAASKLYSAKKYKMIGVLTNGNLYIMSTVKLTVAELKDKTMGVIGQGAVPDVTLKAVLKKHNLGVVVAN
;
A
#
# COMPACT_ATOMS: atom_id res chain seq x y z
N MET A 1 -4.60 78.92 21.63
CA MET A 1 -3.63 79.50 20.67
C MET A 1 -3.91 78.93 19.28
N LYS A 2 -4.30 79.81 18.34
CA LYS A 2 -4.14 79.80 16.86
C LYS A 2 -3.93 78.44 16.16
N LYS A 3 -4.93 77.96 15.41
CA LYS A 3 -5.08 78.04 13.91
C LYS A 3 -4.11 77.15 13.11
N LEU A 4 -4.64 76.19 12.35
CA LEU A 4 -4.51 76.05 10.87
C LEU A 4 -5.42 74.89 10.36
N LEU A 5 -6.43 75.19 9.52
CA LEU A 5 -6.57 74.81 8.08
C LEU A 5 -6.71 73.28 7.84
N SER A 6 -7.88 72.68 7.58
CA SER A 6 -8.89 72.82 6.51
C SER A 6 -8.59 72.07 5.20
N LEU A 7 -9.52 71.15 4.85
CA LEU A 7 -10.08 70.70 3.55
C LEU A 7 -10.00 69.16 3.37
N LEU A 8 -11.13 68.45 3.50
CA LEU A 8 -12.13 68.09 2.47
C LEU A 8 -11.64 67.03 1.46
N LEU A 9 -12.21 65.81 1.53
CA LEU A 9 -13.19 65.36 0.53
C LEU A 9 -13.96 64.12 1.02
N CYS A 10 -15.29 64.23 1.04
CA CYS A 10 -16.21 63.11 1.10
C CYS A 10 -16.20 62.33 -0.22
N ALA A 11 -16.24 61.00 -0.14
CA ALA A 11 -16.90 60.18 -1.14
C ALA A 11 -17.64 59.05 -0.41
N VAL A 12 -18.96 59.22 -0.35
CA VAL A 12 -19.97 58.21 -0.03
C VAL A 12 -19.92 57.13 -1.11
N LEU A 13 -20.10 55.85 -0.75
CA LEU A 13 -21.09 54.95 -1.36
C LEU A 13 -21.11 53.54 -0.74
N ALA A 14 -22.25 53.29 -0.09
CA ALA A 14 -23.04 52.06 -0.06
C ALA A 14 -22.38 50.72 0.34
N PHE A 15 -22.69 50.31 1.57
CA PHE A 15 -22.78 48.92 2.01
C PHE A 15 -23.74 48.12 1.13
N GLY A 16 -23.23 47.08 0.48
CA GLY A 16 -24.02 45.96 -0.05
C GLY A 16 -23.50 44.67 0.56
N ALA A 17 -24.31 44.05 1.42
CA ALA A 17 -24.03 42.73 1.97
C ALA A 17 -24.05 41.70 0.84
N LEU A 18 -22.93 40.99 0.64
CA LEU A 18 -22.87 39.80 -0.21
C LEU A 18 -22.43 38.63 0.69
N SER A 19 -23.39 37.73 0.91
CA SER A 19 -23.20 36.39 1.43
C SER A 19 -22.25 35.62 0.50
N PHE A 20 -21.08 35.22 1.02
CA PHE A 20 -20.21 34.26 0.35
C PHE A 20 -20.73 32.84 0.58
N THR A 21 -21.40 32.28 -0.42
CA THR A 21 -21.48 30.83 -0.60
C THR A 21 -20.22 30.42 -1.34
N ALA A 22 -19.25 29.84 -0.63
CA ALA A 22 -18.06 29.27 -1.23
C ALA A 22 -18.39 27.85 -1.74
N CYS A 23 -18.81 27.76 -3.01
CA CYS A 23 -18.48 26.61 -3.85
C CYS A 23 -17.10 26.90 -4.42
N GLY A 24 -16.12 26.09 -4.02
CA GLY A 24 -14.80 26.06 -4.63
C GLY A 24 -14.56 24.64 -5.12
N ASP A 25 -14.97 24.37 -6.35
CA ASP A 25 -14.47 23.26 -7.14
C ASP A 25 -12.95 23.40 -7.26
N LEU A 26 -12.24 22.32 -6.96
CA LEU A 26 -10.82 22.19 -7.22
C LEU A 26 -10.66 21.67 -8.65
N ASP A 27 -10.58 22.60 -9.60
CA ASP A 27 -10.17 22.32 -10.96
C ASP A 27 -8.71 21.86 -10.98
N ASN A 28 -8.52 20.57 -11.24
CA ASN A 28 -7.26 19.99 -11.68
C ASN A 28 -7.51 19.43 -13.09
N ASP A 29 -7.77 20.35 -14.03
CA ASP A 29 -8.04 20.07 -15.44
C ASP A 29 -6.75 19.67 -16.17
N ALA A 30 -6.28 18.45 -15.91
CA ALA A 30 -5.84 17.63 -17.03
C ALA A 30 -7.13 17.10 -17.66
N GLN A 31 -7.54 17.68 -18.79
CA GLN A 31 -8.73 17.19 -19.49
C GLN A 31 -8.60 15.68 -19.69
N ASN A 32 -9.51 14.91 -19.11
CA ASN A 32 -9.63 13.48 -19.35
C ASN A 32 -10.16 13.29 -20.77
N GLU A 33 -9.30 13.49 -21.78
CA GLU A 33 -9.67 13.52 -23.19
C GLU A 33 -10.41 12.25 -23.63
N ASN A 34 -10.20 11.13 -22.93
CA ASN A 34 -10.84 9.85 -23.23
C ASN A 34 -12.00 9.45 -22.29
N GLY A 35 -12.32 10.21 -21.24
CA GLY A 35 -13.44 9.94 -20.31
C GLY A 35 -13.02 9.41 -18.93
N THR A 36 -13.95 8.83 -18.17
CA THR A 36 -13.73 8.48 -16.75
C THR A 36 -14.12 7.04 -16.43
N VAL A 37 -13.47 6.45 -15.42
CA VAL A 37 -13.88 5.19 -14.78
C VAL A 37 -14.58 5.51 -13.46
N ASN A 38 -15.75 4.92 -13.23
CA ASN A 38 -16.47 5.08 -11.97
C ASN A 38 -15.92 4.09 -10.94
N VAL A 39 -15.57 4.54 -9.74
CA VAL A 39 -15.03 3.68 -8.68
C VAL A 39 -15.95 3.60 -7.48
N LYS A 40 -16.19 2.37 -7.00
CA LYS A 40 -16.87 2.11 -5.73
C LYS A 40 -15.85 1.51 -4.76
N TYR A 41 -15.62 2.20 -3.65
CA TYR A 41 -14.59 1.78 -2.70
C TYR A 41 -15.07 0.70 -1.73
N TYR A 42 -14.15 -0.20 -1.39
CA TYR A 42 -14.27 -1.27 -0.42
C TYR A 42 -13.06 -1.23 0.52
N ASN A 43 -13.19 -1.67 1.77
CA ASN A 43 -12.06 -1.60 2.70
C ASN A 43 -10.97 -2.61 2.35
N ASN A 44 -11.36 -3.81 1.92
CA ASN A 44 -10.43 -4.92 1.65
C ASN A 44 -11.02 -5.90 0.61
N ALA A 45 -10.22 -6.89 0.21
CA ALA A 45 -10.62 -7.90 -0.77
C ALA A 45 -11.80 -8.78 -0.29
N SER A 46 -11.88 -9.10 1.00
CA SER A 46 -12.97 -9.89 1.58
C SER A 46 -14.32 -9.17 1.51
N ASP A 47 -14.33 -7.84 1.48
CA ASP A 47 -15.54 -7.03 1.28
C ASP A 47 -15.97 -6.98 -0.20
N LEU A 48 -15.00 -6.96 -1.13
CA LEU A 48 -15.25 -6.83 -2.58
C LEU A 48 -15.63 -8.17 -3.24
N MET A 49 -14.96 -9.27 -2.90
CA MET A 49 -15.19 -10.58 -3.53
C MET A 49 -16.65 -11.05 -3.49
N PRO A 50 -17.43 -10.90 -2.39
CA PRO A 50 -18.86 -11.23 -2.39
C PRO A 50 -19.70 -10.42 -3.37
N MET A 51 -19.32 -9.16 -3.63
CA MET A 51 -20.02 -8.28 -4.58
C MET A 51 -19.77 -8.72 -6.02
N LEU A 52 -18.53 -9.09 -6.33
CA LEU A 52 -18.13 -9.70 -7.61
C LEU A 52 -18.79 -11.06 -7.84
N LYS A 53 -18.82 -11.91 -6.80
CA LYS A 53 -19.52 -13.20 -6.83
C LYS A 53 -21.00 -13.04 -7.16
N THR A 54 -21.68 -12.10 -6.50
CA THR A 54 -23.12 -11.89 -6.70
C THR A 54 -23.47 -11.08 -7.96
N GLY A 55 -22.49 -10.49 -8.65
CA GLY A 55 -22.74 -9.63 -9.81
C GLY A 55 -23.32 -8.27 -9.44
N LYS A 56 -23.23 -7.86 -8.17
CA LYS A 56 -23.57 -6.48 -7.76
C LYS A 56 -22.51 -5.47 -8.21
N ILE A 57 -21.30 -5.96 -8.47
CA ILE A 57 -20.20 -5.28 -9.16
C ILE A 57 -19.65 -6.30 -10.17
N ASP A 58 -19.38 -5.87 -11.40
CA ASP A 58 -18.91 -6.75 -12.47
C ASP A 58 -17.40 -6.70 -12.70
N ILE A 59 -16.76 -5.62 -12.25
CA ILE A 59 -15.33 -5.37 -12.42
C ILE A 59 -14.74 -4.99 -11.06
N GLY A 60 -13.62 -5.59 -10.66
CA GLY A 60 -13.01 -5.27 -9.38
C GLY A 60 -11.49 -5.41 -9.38
N LEU A 61 -10.82 -4.54 -8.63
CA LEU A 61 -9.38 -4.59 -8.42
C LEU A 61 -9.07 -5.45 -7.19
N LEU A 62 -8.41 -6.59 -7.42
CA LEU A 62 -8.07 -7.54 -6.36
C LEU A 62 -6.57 -7.90 -6.37
N PRO A 63 -5.92 -8.00 -5.20
CA PRO A 63 -4.59 -8.57 -5.07
C PRO A 63 -4.63 -10.10 -5.14
N GLU A 64 -3.54 -10.74 -5.55
CA GLU A 64 -3.30 -12.14 -5.20
C GLU A 64 -3.00 -12.28 -3.70
N PRO A 65 -3.43 -13.39 -3.05
CA PRO A 65 -4.12 -14.55 -3.62
C PRO A 65 -5.66 -14.39 -3.74
N ALA A 66 -6.22 -13.22 -3.42
CA ALA A 66 -7.67 -13.01 -3.41
C ALA A 66 -8.30 -13.12 -4.81
N ALA A 67 -7.60 -12.66 -5.85
CA ALA A 67 -8.01 -12.85 -7.25
C ALA A 67 -8.22 -14.33 -7.58
N THR A 68 -7.25 -15.19 -7.25
CA THR A 68 -7.38 -16.64 -7.46
C THR A 68 -8.45 -17.29 -6.58
N LYS A 69 -8.57 -16.85 -5.32
CA LYS A 69 -9.64 -17.32 -4.43
C LYS A 69 -11.03 -17.02 -4.99
N LEU A 70 -11.22 -15.83 -5.57
CA LEU A 70 -12.46 -15.48 -6.24
C LEU A 70 -12.74 -16.43 -7.41
N GLU A 71 -11.77 -16.58 -8.31
CA GLU A 71 -11.89 -17.35 -9.54
C GLU A 71 -12.11 -18.84 -9.29
N ASN A 72 -11.33 -19.46 -8.41
CA ASN A 72 -11.27 -20.91 -8.28
C ASN A 72 -12.11 -21.47 -7.14
N GLN A 73 -12.58 -20.63 -6.21
CA GLN A 73 -13.32 -21.10 -5.03
C GLN A 73 -14.66 -20.38 -4.86
N LEU A 74 -14.67 -19.05 -4.83
CA LEU A 74 -15.87 -18.31 -4.46
C LEU A 74 -16.88 -18.18 -5.60
N ALA A 75 -16.40 -18.02 -6.84
CA ALA A 75 -17.19 -17.79 -8.05
C ALA A 75 -16.67 -18.65 -9.22
N ALA A 76 -16.35 -19.92 -8.93
CA ALA A 76 -15.80 -20.90 -9.88
C ALA A 76 -16.78 -21.32 -10.99
N ASP A 77 -18.05 -20.95 -10.86
CA ASP A 77 -19.08 -21.10 -11.88
C ASP A 77 -19.00 -20.04 -13.00
N LYS A 78 -18.14 -19.03 -12.85
CA LYS A 78 -17.94 -17.94 -13.82
C LYS A 78 -16.58 -18.06 -14.51
N THR A 79 -16.53 -17.62 -15.77
CA THR A 79 -15.25 -17.38 -16.47
C THR A 79 -14.74 -16.00 -16.08
N TRP A 80 -13.52 -15.94 -15.53
CA TRP A 80 -12.86 -14.71 -15.16
C TRP A 80 -11.75 -14.35 -16.15
N TYR A 81 -11.61 -13.05 -16.40
CA TYR A 81 -10.50 -12.45 -17.13
C TYR A 81 -9.74 -11.52 -16.19
N ARG A 82 -8.43 -11.45 -16.39
CA ARG A 82 -7.52 -10.63 -15.59
C ARG A 82 -6.80 -9.64 -16.51
N LEU A 83 -6.80 -8.38 -16.12
CA LEU A 83 -5.80 -7.41 -16.58
C LEU A 83 -4.77 -7.21 -15.47
N ASP A 84 -3.50 -7.44 -15.79
CA ASP A 84 -2.39 -7.30 -14.87
C ASP A 84 -2.04 -5.81 -14.69
N LEU A 85 -2.28 -5.27 -13.49
CA LEU A 85 -2.02 -3.84 -13.25
C LEU A 85 -0.52 -3.53 -13.24
N GLN A 86 0.35 -4.51 -12.96
CA GLN A 86 1.79 -4.34 -12.92
C GLN A 86 2.33 -4.16 -14.35
N GLU A 87 1.84 -4.97 -15.29
CA GLU A 87 2.17 -4.83 -16.70
C GLU A 87 1.65 -3.51 -17.29
N LEU A 88 0.45 -3.07 -16.89
CA LEU A 88 -0.11 -1.79 -17.34
C LEU A 88 0.66 -0.59 -16.77
N TYR A 89 1.12 -0.69 -15.52
CA TYR A 89 1.95 0.33 -14.88
C TYR A 89 3.30 0.45 -15.59
N ASP A 90 4.03 -0.66 -15.70
CA ASP A 90 5.34 -0.75 -16.32
C ASP A 90 5.45 -2.04 -17.14
N GLU A 91 5.47 -1.91 -18.46
CA GLU A 91 5.46 -3.05 -19.39
C GLU A 91 6.78 -3.84 -19.36
N GLU A 92 7.89 -3.18 -19.02
CA GLU A 92 9.22 -3.78 -18.98
C GLU A 92 9.47 -4.44 -17.62
N ALA A 93 9.32 -3.68 -16.54
CA ALA A 93 9.59 -4.16 -15.19
C ALA A 93 8.48 -5.07 -14.67
N LYS A 94 7.23 -4.88 -15.12
CA LYS A 94 6.04 -5.58 -14.64
C LYS A 94 5.97 -5.62 -13.12
N ALA A 95 6.30 -4.48 -12.51
CA ALA A 95 6.53 -4.35 -11.08
C ALA A 95 6.47 -2.89 -10.61
N TYR A 96 6.06 -2.69 -9.36
CA TYR A 96 6.20 -1.43 -8.62
C TYR A 96 6.30 -1.72 -7.11
N PRO A 97 6.95 -0.87 -6.30
CA PRO A 97 7.05 -1.14 -4.87
C PRO A 97 5.67 -1.00 -4.22
N GLN A 98 5.14 -2.10 -3.68
CA GLN A 98 3.82 -2.10 -3.06
C GLN A 98 3.94 -2.04 -1.53
N ALA A 99 4.76 -2.89 -0.94
CA ALA A 99 5.05 -2.88 0.50
C ALA A 99 6.56 -2.82 0.78
N VAL A 100 6.93 -2.07 1.80
CA VAL A 100 8.30 -1.90 2.28
C VAL A 100 8.45 -2.40 3.70
N ILE A 101 9.69 -2.71 4.10
CA ILE A 101 10.04 -3.02 5.48
C ILE A 101 10.69 -1.78 6.11
N MET A 102 10.05 -1.27 7.14
CA MET A 102 10.49 -0.14 7.95
C MET A 102 10.99 -0.65 9.29
N VAL A 103 12.19 -0.24 9.70
CA VAL A 103 12.80 -0.65 10.96
C VAL A 103 13.15 0.58 11.79
N LYS A 104 12.85 0.51 13.08
CA LYS A 104 13.16 1.58 14.04
C LYS A 104 14.67 1.79 14.09
N GLU A 105 15.12 3.02 13.94
CA GLU A 105 16.54 3.35 13.84
C GLU A 105 17.33 2.88 15.06
N SER A 106 16.78 3.06 16.26
CA SER A 106 17.42 2.56 17.49
C SER A 106 17.62 1.03 17.52
N LEU A 107 16.73 0.26 16.89
CA LEU A 107 16.87 -1.21 16.82
C LEU A 107 17.98 -1.60 15.83
N LEU A 108 18.12 -0.87 14.72
CA LEU A 108 19.25 -1.02 13.79
C LEU A 108 20.58 -0.64 14.46
N ALA A 109 20.58 0.38 15.32
CA ALA A 109 21.76 0.80 16.07
C ALA A 109 22.22 -0.27 17.07
N GLU A 110 21.27 -0.94 17.75
CA GLU A 110 21.58 -2.02 18.70
C GLU A 110 22.06 -3.30 18.00
N ASN A 111 21.51 -3.61 16.82
CA ASN A 111 21.92 -4.78 16.03
C ASN A 111 22.24 -4.36 14.59
N PRO A 112 23.47 -3.89 14.31
CA PRO A 112 23.88 -3.45 12.97
C PRO A 112 23.76 -4.52 11.88
N SER A 113 23.77 -5.80 12.27
CA SER A 113 23.58 -6.95 11.36
C SER A 113 22.11 -7.27 11.04
N LEU A 114 21.15 -6.57 11.66
CA LEU A 114 19.72 -6.88 11.54
C LEU A 114 19.24 -6.80 10.09
N ALA A 115 19.60 -5.73 9.37
CA ALA A 115 19.21 -5.57 7.98
C ALA A 115 19.75 -6.70 7.11
N ASP A 116 21.03 -7.08 7.28
CA ASP A 116 21.65 -8.16 6.51
C ASP A 116 21.00 -9.52 6.78
N LYS A 117 20.67 -9.82 8.04
CA LYS A 117 19.94 -11.04 8.42
C LYS A 117 18.55 -11.10 7.80
N ILE A 118 17.81 -9.99 7.79
CA ILE A 118 16.50 -9.91 7.14
C ILE A 118 16.66 -10.12 5.63
N ASN A 119 17.64 -9.45 5.02
CA ASN A 119 17.92 -9.56 3.58
C ASN A 119 18.22 -11.02 3.19
N GLU A 120 19.15 -11.68 3.88
CA GLU A 120 19.55 -13.06 3.61
C GLU A 120 18.36 -14.03 3.65
N LYS A 121 17.52 -13.91 4.68
CA LYS A 121 16.36 -14.79 4.85
C LYS A 121 15.30 -14.57 3.78
N LEU A 122 15.18 -13.35 3.26
CA LEU A 122 14.19 -12.94 2.27
C LEU A 122 14.60 -13.22 0.82
N LEU A 123 15.89 -13.31 0.50
CA LEU A 123 16.37 -13.49 -0.89
C LEU A 123 15.74 -14.67 -1.64
N ASN A 124 15.36 -15.74 -0.93
CA ASN A 124 14.75 -16.94 -1.52
C ASN A 124 13.39 -17.29 -0.89
N VAL A 125 12.69 -16.31 -0.31
CA VAL A 125 11.44 -16.57 0.42
C VAL A 125 10.34 -17.12 -0.48
N SER A 126 10.25 -16.68 -1.75
CA SER A 126 9.27 -17.20 -2.71
C SER A 126 9.44 -18.69 -2.95
N GLU A 127 10.67 -19.17 -3.14
CA GLU A 127 10.94 -20.60 -3.32
C GLU A 127 10.62 -21.41 -2.06
N TRP A 128 10.91 -20.86 -0.88
CA TRP A 128 10.50 -21.49 0.37
C TRP A 128 8.97 -21.58 0.47
N LEU A 129 8.24 -20.52 0.10
CA LEU A 129 6.77 -20.48 0.16
C LEU A 129 6.15 -21.56 -0.74
N LYS A 130 6.65 -21.75 -1.97
CA LYS A 130 6.16 -22.78 -2.91
C LYS A 130 6.23 -24.19 -2.33
N ASN A 131 7.20 -24.44 -1.47
CA ASN A 131 7.45 -25.75 -0.86
C ASN A 131 6.84 -25.89 0.56
N ASN A 132 6.33 -24.81 1.16
CA ASN A 132 5.93 -24.76 2.57
C ASN A 132 4.58 -24.03 2.81
N THR A 133 3.64 -24.12 1.86
CA THR A 133 2.39 -23.33 1.88
C THR A 133 1.52 -23.58 3.12
N GLU A 134 1.35 -24.84 3.54
CA GLU A 134 0.58 -25.18 4.76
C GLU A 134 1.23 -24.62 6.03
N ALA A 135 2.55 -24.78 6.16
CA ALA A 135 3.31 -24.25 7.28
C ALA A 135 3.26 -22.72 7.33
N ALA A 136 3.40 -22.07 6.18
CA ALA A 136 3.31 -20.61 6.05
C ALA A 136 1.94 -20.09 6.50
N VAL A 137 0.85 -20.66 5.99
CA VAL A 137 -0.52 -20.24 6.34
C VAL A 137 -0.83 -20.51 7.80
N THR A 138 -0.41 -21.67 8.34
CA THR A 138 -0.58 -21.99 9.76
C THR A 138 0.15 -20.99 10.65
N ALA A 139 1.41 -20.68 10.32
CA ALA A 139 2.22 -19.72 11.04
C ALA A 139 1.57 -18.32 11.06
N ILE A 140 1.16 -17.80 9.90
CA ILE A 140 0.49 -16.50 9.78
C ILE A 140 -0.81 -16.47 10.60
N ASN A 141 -1.68 -17.47 10.43
CA ASN A 141 -2.97 -17.53 11.11
C ASN A 141 -2.82 -17.62 12.64
N SER A 142 -1.73 -18.19 13.14
CA SER A 142 -1.42 -18.22 14.58
C SER A 142 -1.05 -16.86 15.19
N LYS A 143 -0.79 -15.84 14.36
CA LYS A 143 -0.34 -14.50 14.78
C LYS A 143 -1.33 -13.39 14.45
N LEU A 144 -2.56 -13.72 14.03
CA LEU A 144 -3.60 -12.73 13.78
C LEU A 144 -3.97 -11.97 15.06
N GLU A 145 -4.02 -10.64 14.96
CA GLU A 145 -4.59 -9.79 16.00
C GLU A 145 -6.08 -10.11 16.18
N GLU A 146 -6.60 -9.91 17.40
CA GLU A 146 -8.00 -10.16 17.69
C GLU A 146 -8.92 -9.36 16.74
N GLY A 147 -9.93 -10.05 16.19
CA GLY A 147 -10.86 -9.46 15.22
C GLY A 147 -10.38 -9.43 13.77
N VAL A 148 -9.14 -9.86 13.48
CA VAL A 148 -8.66 -10.01 12.09
C VAL A 148 -9.10 -11.36 11.54
N ASN A 149 -9.87 -11.35 10.46
CA ASN A 149 -10.26 -12.56 9.75
C ASN A 149 -9.14 -13.00 8.81
N PRO A 150 -8.74 -14.30 8.80
CA PRO A 150 -7.70 -14.80 7.90
C PRO A 150 -8.14 -14.67 6.43
N SER A 151 -7.32 -14.01 5.59
CA SER A 151 -7.55 -13.99 4.14
C SER A 151 -6.94 -15.18 3.41
N LEU A 152 -5.90 -15.80 3.98
CA LEU A 152 -5.08 -16.84 3.36
C LEU A 152 -5.62 -18.26 3.59
N ASP A 153 -5.58 -19.07 2.53
CA ASP A 153 -5.93 -20.49 2.53
C ASP A 153 -4.86 -21.26 1.75
N ALA A 154 -4.22 -22.25 2.38
CA ALA A 154 -3.16 -23.04 1.77
C ALA A 154 -3.63 -23.74 0.49
N LYS A 155 -4.92 -24.10 0.39
CA LYS A 155 -5.51 -24.72 -0.81
C LYS A 155 -5.58 -23.77 -2.00
N SER A 156 -5.52 -22.46 -1.76
CA SER A 156 -5.50 -21.43 -2.80
C SER A 156 -4.07 -21.02 -3.22
N LEU A 157 -3.04 -21.46 -2.51
CA LEU A 157 -1.65 -21.01 -2.72
C LEU A 157 -0.87 -22.04 -3.54
N THR A 158 -1.13 -22.11 -4.84
CA THR A 158 -0.26 -22.88 -5.76
C THR A 158 1.05 -22.14 -6.02
N ALA A 159 2.05 -22.81 -6.61
CA ALA A 159 3.31 -22.17 -6.98
C ALA A 159 3.10 -20.93 -7.88
N THR A 160 2.18 -21.00 -8.84
CA THR A 160 1.80 -19.88 -9.70
C THR A 160 1.17 -18.73 -8.91
N VAL A 161 0.32 -19.02 -7.92
CA VAL A 161 -0.26 -17.97 -7.07
C VAL A 161 0.81 -17.28 -6.23
N ILE A 162 1.77 -18.04 -5.72
CA ILE A 162 2.94 -17.48 -5.01
C ILE A 162 3.76 -16.57 -5.94
N ASP A 163 4.01 -16.98 -7.17
CA ASP A 163 4.68 -16.14 -8.18
C ASP A 163 3.90 -14.85 -8.46
N ASN A 164 2.58 -14.94 -8.59
CA ASN A 164 1.72 -13.77 -8.82
C ASN A 164 1.57 -12.87 -7.58
N CYS A 165 1.91 -13.35 -6.36
CA CYS A 165 1.97 -12.50 -5.17
C CYS A 165 3.18 -11.54 -5.19
N LYS A 166 4.12 -11.71 -6.13
CA LYS A 166 5.29 -10.83 -6.34
C LYS A 166 6.09 -10.55 -5.07
N ILE A 167 6.27 -11.59 -4.26
CA ILE A 167 7.08 -11.58 -3.03
C ILE A 167 8.55 -11.76 -3.44
N GLU A 168 9.15 -10.66 -3.86
CA GLU A 168 10.50 -10.59 -4.41
C GLU A 168 11.27 -9.50 -3.67
N PHE A 169 12.05 -9.89 -2.66
CA PHE A 169 12.69 -8.89 -1.82
C PHE A 169 13.77 -8.11 -2.59
N LYS A 170 13.65 -6.77 -2.58
CA LYS A 170 14.66 -5.85 -3.12
C LYS A 170 15.32 -5.10 -1.96
N PRO A 171 16.60 -5.38 -1.65
CA PRO A 171 17.32 -4.68 -0.59
C PRO A 171 17.37 -3.16 -0.84
N VAL A 172 17.49 -2.38 0.24
CA VAL A 172 17.45 -0.91 0.18
C VAL A 172 18.35 -0.30 -0.88
N PHE A 173 19.59 -0.80 -1.03
CA PHE A 173 20.58 -0.21 -1.95
C PHE A 173 20.12 -0.26 -3.41
N SER A 174 19.46 -1.33 -3.84
CA SER A 174 18.92 -1.47 -5.19
C SER A 174 17.51 -0.91 -5.36
N ALA A 175 16.84 -0.51 -4.26
CA ALA A 175 15.46 -0.08 -4.26
C ALA A 175 15.24 1.44 -4.16
N ARG A 176 16.30 2.25 -3.94
CA ARG A 176 16.17 3.69 -3.67
C ARG A 176 15.41 4.45 -4.77
N ASP A 177 15.93 4.43 -5.99
CA ASP A 177 15.32 5.14 -7.11
C ASP A 177 13.96 4.55 -7.48
N TYR A 178 13.84 3.22 -7.39
CA TYR A 178 12.59 2.50 -7.60
C TYR A 178 11.47 2.99 -6.66
N VAL A 179 11.79 3.24 -5.38
CA VAL A 179 10.85 3.79 -4.39
C VAL A 179 10.61 5.28 -4.59
N LYS A 180 11.66 6.09 -4.80
CA LYS A 180 11.52 7.53 -5.02
C LYS A 180 10.66 7.84 -6.25
N ASN A 181 10.90 7.16 -7.36
CA ASN A 181 10.16 7.33 -8.60
C ASN A 181 8.68 6.96 -8.41
N TYR A 182 8.41 5.82 -7.75
CA TYR A 182 7.03 5.43 -7.47
C TYR A 182 6.30 6.44 -6.58
N ILE A 183 6.94 6.91 -5.50
CA ILE A 183 6.39 7.93 -4.61
C ILE A 183 6.08 9.22 -5.39
N SER A 184 7.00 9.69 -6.24
CA SER A 184 6.80 10.86 -7.09
C SER A 184 5.57 10.70 -7.98
N THR A 185 5.44 9.55 -8.66
CA THR A 185 4.26 9.25 -9.49
C THR A 185 2.96 9.29 -8.68
N MET A 186 2.97 8.76 -7.45
CA MET A 186 1.76 8.79 -6.61
C MET A 186 1.41 10.21 -6.15
N ILE A 187 2.41 11.05 -5.87
CA ILE A 187 2.20 12.48 -5.55
C ILE A 187 1.60 13.22 -6.75
N ASP A 188 2.09 12.96 -7.97
CA ASP A 188 1.56 13.57 -9.21
C ASP A 188 0.11 13.15 -9.52
N VAL A 189 -0.31 12.00 -9.00
CA VAL A 189 -1.67 11.48 -9.15
C VAL A 189 -2.57 12.03 -8.06
N GLN A 190 -2.11 12.04 -6.81
CA GLN A 190 -2.90 12.45 -5.65
C GLN A 190 -1.96 12.88 -4.51
N PRO A 191 -1.62 14.18 -4.38
CA PRO A 191 -0.53 14.65 -3.50
C PRO A 191 -0.63 14.23 -2.05
N GLU A 192 -1.84 14.07 -1.50
CA GLU A 192 -2.06 13.75 -0.09
C GLU A 192 -1.77 12.29 0.28
N VAL A 193 -1.56 11.38 -0.68
CA VAL A 193 -1.40 9.94 -0.40
C VAL A 193 0.04 9.53 -0.07
N ALA A 194 1.02 10.33 -0.45
CA ALA A 194 2.44 10.08 -0.22
C ALA A 194 3.17 11.39 0.15
N ALA A 195 4.37 11.28 0.70
CA ALA A 195 5.27 12.43 0.88
C ALA A 195 6.63 12.12 0.23
N GLU A 196 7.32 13.15 -0.23
CA GLU A 196 8.68 13.01 -0.77
C GLU A 196 9.63 12.48 0.30
N VAL A 197 10.55 11.60 -0.09
CA VAL A 197 11.52 10.96 0.79
C VAL A 197 12.95 11.31 0.38
N ASN A 198 13.74 11.72 1.37
CA ASN A 198 15.15 12.02 1.20
C ASN A 198 16.02 10.79 1.50
N ASP A 199 17.33 10.93 1.40
CA ASP A 199 18.26 9.80 1.63
C ASP A 199 18.19 9.26 3.06
N ASP A 200 17.79 10.08 4.03
CA ASP A 200 17.60 9.69 5.43
C ASP A 200 16.43 8.72 5.66
N TYR A 201 15.50 8.58 4.70
CA TYR A 201 14.47 7.56 4.72
C TYR A 201 15.04 6.15 4.55
N PHE A 202 16.16 6.03 3.82
CA PHE A 202 16.75 4.76 3.45
C PHE A 202 17.86 4.38 4.44
N TYR A 203 17.88 3.13 4.89
CA TYR A 203 19.02 2.63 5.66
C TYR A 203 20.29 2.64 4.77
N ASP A 204 21.39 3.14 5.32
CA ASP A 204 22.67 3.27 4.63
C ASP A 204 23.79 2.46 5.30
N GLY A 205 23.44 1.62 6.27
CA GLY A 205 24.40 0.88 7.11
C GLY A 205 24.74 1.59 8.42
N THR A 206 24.20 2.79 8.65
CA THR A 206 24.37 3.54 9.89
C THR A 206 23.02 3.80 10.56
N ALA A 207 23.02 3.77 11.89
CA ALA A 207 21.84 4.05 12.70
C ALA A 207 22.26 4.56 14.07
N GLU A 208 21.40 5.38 14.67
CA GLU A 208 21.64 6.00 15.98
C GLU A 208 20.49 5.75 16.96
N GLY A 209 20.80 5.96 18.24
CA GLY A 209 19.83 5.86 19.33
C GLY A 209 20.02 4.61 20.19
N THR A 210 19.30 4.57 21.29
CA THR A 210 19.31 3.47 22.26
C THR A 210 17.98 2.75 22.21
N TYR A 211 18.01 1.42 22.14
CA TYR A 211 16.82 0.58 22.14
C TYR A 211 16.61 -0.06 23.51
N ASP A 212 15.67 0.50 24.28
CA ASP A 212 15.45 0.13 25.69
C ASP A 212 14.27 -0.85 25.90
N SER A 213 13.95 -1.67 24.90
CA SER A 213 12.85 -2.65 24.99
C SER A 213 13.38 -4.08 25.07
N ALA A 214 12.76 -4.89 25.93
CA ALA A 214 12.94 -6.34 25.99
C ALA A 214 12.11 -7.09 24.93
N ASN A 215 11.17 -6.40 24.26
CA ASN A 215 10.35 -6.99 23.20
C ASN A 215 10.64 -6.28 21.87
N VAL A 216 10.87 -7.07 20.82
CA VAL A 216 10.93 -6.60 19.43
C VAL A 216 9.60 -6.96 18.77
N ASN A 217 8.78 -5.96 18.47
CA ASN A 217 7.48 -6.18 17.87
C ASN A 217 7.56 -6.07 16.34
N VAL A 218 7.14 -7.14 15.66
CA VAL A 218 7.11 -7.24 14.21
C VAL A 218 5.66 -7.20 13.75
N PHE A 219 5.29 -6.17 13.00
CA PHE A 219 3.93 -6.00 12.47
C PHE A 219 3.90 -6.10 10.95
N MET A 220 2.86 -6.77 10.45
CA MET A 220 2.60 -6.88 9.02
C MET A 220 1.10 -6.96 8.77
N PRO A 221 0.60 -6.42 7.64
CA PRO A 221 -0.79 -6.61 7.28
C PRO A 221 -1.01 -8.03 6.73
N ASP A 222 -2.20 -8.57 6.96
CA ASP A 222 -2.64 -9.85 6.39
C ASP A 222 -2.60 -9.85 4.84
N GLY A 223 -2.43 -11.03 4.24
CA GLY A 223 -2.29 -11.22 2.80
C GLY A 223 -0.82 -11.38 2.34
N ALA A 224 -0.49 -10.88 1.14
CA ALA A 224 0.84 -11.03 0.55
C ALA A 224 2.00 -10.50 1.42
N PRO A 225 1.86 -9.38 2.18
CA PRO A 225 2.89 -8.95 3.12
C PRO A 225 3.16 -9.98 4.23
N ALA A 226 2.12 -10.58 4.81
CA ALA A 226 2.27 -11.66 5.79
C ALA A 226 2.89 -12.93 5.16
N LEU A 227 2.54 -13.27 3.91
CA LEU A 227 3.22 -14.34 3.16
C LEU A 227 4.72 -14.06 3.02
N GLY A 228 5.11 -12.83 2.70
CA GLY A 228 6.52 -12.45 2.61
C GLY A 228 7.29 -12.60 3.94
N MET A 229 6.60 -12.53 5.06
CA MET A 229 7.18 -12.74 6.40
C MET A 229 6.99 -14.16 6.94
N ALA A 230 6.29 -15.05 6.22
CA ALA A 230 5.84 -16.32 6.77
C ALA A 230 6.98 -17.23 7.26
N LYS A 231 8.12 -17.22 6.57
CA LYS A 231 9.29 -18.00 6.96
C LYS A 231 9.83 -17.57 8.32
N PHE A 232 9.86 -16.27 8.60
CA PHE A 232 10.28 -15.75 9.91
C PHE A 232 9.33 -16.19 11.01
N ILE A 233 8.02 -16.17 10.75
CA ILE A 233 7.01 -16.57 11.72
C ILE A 233 7.09 -18.07 12.00
N ALA A 234 7.20 -18.89 10.94
CA ALA A 234 7.23 -20.35 11.04
C ALA A 234 8.49 -20.87 11.76
N GLU A 235 9.61 -20.18 11.60
CA GLU A 235 10.89 -20.52 12.25
C GLU A 235 11.09 -19.78 13.58
N GLU A 236 10.12 -18.98 14.03
CA GLU A 236 10.21 -18.11 15.22
C GLU A 236 11.51 -17.29 15.26
N GLU A 237 11.89 -16.71 14.13
CA GLU A 237 13.18 -16.05 13.94
C GLU A 237 13.40 -14.93 14.98
N LYS A 238 14.60 -14.88 15.54
CA LYS A 238 14.98 -13.93 16.60
C LYS A 238 15.93 -12.83 16.11
N PHE A 239 16.33 -12.86 14.84
CA PHE A 239 17.27 -11.90 14.24
C PHE A 239 18.63 -11.80 14.96
N GLY A 240 18.99 -12.86 15.70
CA GLY A 240 20.16 -12.92 16.56
C GLY A 240 20.06 -12.11 17.86
N PHE A 241 18.85 -11.74 18.30
CA PHE A 241 18.63 -11.28 19.67
C PHE A 241 18.58 -12.50 20.60
N GLU A 242 19.50 -12.59 21.56
CA GLU A 242 19.56 -13.71 22.53
C GLU A 242 18.63 -13.47 23.74
N ASP A 243 18.51 -12.22 24.16
CA ASP A 243 17.87 -11.79 25.40
C ASP A 243 16.51 -11.09 25.18
N LYS A 244 16.09 -10.90 23.92
CA LYS A 244 14.81 -10.25 23.59
C LYS A 244 13.75 -11.24 23.14
N ASN A 245 12.49 -10.86 23.40
CA ASN A 245 11.33 -11.56 22.88
C ASN A 245 10.87 -10.96 21.56
N VAL A 246 10.94 -11.73 20.47
CA VAL A 246 10.44 -11.29 19.15
C VAL A 246 8.98 -11.71 18.99
N LYS A 247 8.10 -10.74 18.79
CA LYS A 247 6.65 -10.95 18.68
C LYS A 247 6.16 -10.57 17.29
N TYR A 248 5.67 -11.56 16.56
CA TYR A 248 5.04 -11.37 15.27
C TYR A 248 3.53 -11.13 15.45
N THR A 249 2.98 -10.13 14.77
CA THR A 249 1.55 -9.82 14.81
C THR A 249 1.04 -9.42 13.43
N VAL A 250 0.04 -10.16 12.95
CA VAL A 250 -0.61 -9.94 11.67
C VAL A 250 -1.88 -9.13 11.90
N VAL A 251 -1.94 -7.95 11.30
CA VAL A 251 -3.02 -6.98 11.51
C VAL A 251 -3.83 -6.74 10.24
N SER A 252 -4.95 -6.03 10.35
CA SER A 252 -5.65 -5.53 9.17
C SER A 252 -4.83 -4.45 8.46
N ALA A 253 -4.89 -4.40 7.12
CA ALA A 253 -4.11 -3.45 6.33
C ALA A 253 -4.36 -1.97 6.69
N ASN A 254 -5.57 -1.64 7.15
CA ASN A 254 -5.93 -0.29 7.59
C ASN A 254 -5.35 0.11 8.96
N THR A 255 -4.92 -0.83 9.80
CA THR A 255 -4.38 -0.53 11.14
C THR A 255 -2.85 -0.48 11.17
N ILE A 256 -2.15 -0.94 10.12
CA ILE A 256 -0.68 -0.99 10.12
C ILE A 256 -0.02 0.37 10.34
N GLY A 257 -0.60 1.45 9.80
CA GLY A 257 -0.08 2.81 9.98
C GLY A 257 -0.12 3.29 11.43
N SER A 258 -1.14 2.88 12.21
CA SER A 258 -1.22 3.27 13.62
C SER A 258 -0.13 2.60 14.46
N LYS A 259 0.27 1.37 14.13
CA LYS A 259 1.38 0.66 14.79
C LYS A 259 2.70 1.41 14.69
N MET A 260 2.95 2.07 13.55
CA MET A 260 4.11 2.96 13.37
C MET A 260 3.95 4.26 14.14
N VAL A 261 2.82 4.96 13.99
CA VAL A 261 2.59 6.28 14.60
C VAL A 261 2.64 6.22 16.13
N GLN A 262 2.09 5.16 16.70
CA GLN A 262 2.10 4.90 18.15
C GLN A 262 3.46 4.40 18.65
N GLY A 263 4.36 4.01 17.74
CA GLY A 263 5.68 3.46 18.06
C GLY A 263 5.64 2.05 18.64
N GLU A 264 4.54 1.32 18.43
CA GLU A 264 4.33 -0.05 18.90
C GLU A 264 5.19 -1.06 18.13
N GLY A 265 5.36 -0.86 16.82
CA GLY A 265 6.13 -1.76 15.97
C GLY A 265 7.58 -1.36 15.83
N ASP A 266 8.50 -2.31 15.92
CA ASP A 266 9.93 -2.06 15.72
C ASP A 266 10.41 -2.46 14.33
N ILE A 267 9.80 -3.52 13.78
CA ILE A 267 9.91 -3.92 12.37
C ILE A 267 8.49 -3.92 11.81
N ILE A 268 8.25 -3.14 10.76
CA ILE A 268 6.90 -2.93 10.22
C ILE A 268 6.95 -3.13 8.71
N VAL A 269 6.18 -4.10 8.22
CA VAL A 269 5.86 -4.21 6.80
C VAL A 269 4.63 -3.35 6.52
N MET A 270 4.72 -2.39 5.60
CA MET A 270 3.60 -1.47 5.33
C MET A 270 3.61 -0.95 3.89
N PRO A 271 2.48 -0.39 3.40
CA PRO A 271 2.43 0.20 2.07
C PRO A 271 3.46 1.31 1.89
N VAL A 272 4.11 1.37 0.72
CA VAL A 272 5.17 2.35 0.44
C VAL A 272 4.71 3.81 0.60
N THR A 273 3.47 4.11 0.23
CA THR A 273 2.90 5.47 0.33
C THR A 273 2.62 5.87 1.78
N ALA A 274 2.19 4.92 2.60
CA ALA A 274 2.03 5.15 4.03
C ALA A 274 3.40 5.31 4.72
N ALA A 275 4.39 4.50 4.33
CA ALA A 275 5.75 4.59 4.88
C ALA A 275 6.38 5.96 4.61
N SER A 276 6.24 6.47 3.37
CA SER A 276 6.80 7.75 2.97
C SER A 276 6.23 8.93 3.76
N LYS A 277 4.96 8.85 4.19
CA LYS A 277 4.33 9.86 5.03
C LYS A 277 4.69 9.76 6.51
N LEU A 278 4.92 8.56 7.02
CA LEU A 278 4.93 8.29 8.46
C LEU A 278 6.34 8.08 9.05
N TYR A 279 7.38 7.88 8.22
CA TYR A 279 8.73 7.52 8.70
C TYR A 279 9.33 8.55 9.69
N SER A 280 9.08 9.84 9.47
CA SER A 280 9.65 10.93 10.27
C SER A 280 9.05 11.04 11.67
N ALA A 281 7.89 10.41 11.93
CA ALA A 281 7.20 10.52 13.21
C ALA A 281 7.95 9.86 14.38
N LYS A 282 8.87 8.93 14.12
CA LYS A 282 9.50 8.05 15.13
C LYS A 282 10.90 7.52 14.79
N LYS A 283 11.60 8.10 13.80
CA LYS A 283 12.93 7.65 13.35
C LYS A 283 12.92 6.19 12.84
N TYR A 284 12.20 5.92 11.76
CA TYR A 284 12.31 4.66 11.04
C TYR A 284 13.20 4.81 9.80
N LYS A 285 13.85 3.71 9.41
CA LYS A 285 14.58 3.56 8.15
C LYS A 285 13.97 2.43 7.34
N MET A 286 13.86 2.62 6.04
CA MET A 286 13.50 1.57 5.09
C MET A 286 14.72 0.67 4.84
N ILE A 287 14.54 -0.66 4.95
CA ILE A 287 15.61 -1.64 4.65
C ILE A 287 15.39 -2.41 3.34
N GLY A 288 14.20 -2.34 2.74
CA GLY A 288 13.92 -2.99 1.46
C GLY A 288 12.44 -2.98 1.07
N VAL A 289 12.18 -3.35 -0.18
CA VAL A 289 10.83 -3.61 -0.72
C VAL A 289 10.54 -5.09 -0.58
N LEU A 290 9.39 -5.44 0.00
CA LEU A 290 8.98 -6.83 0.20
C LEU A 290 8.13 -7.36 -0.96
N THR A 291 7.18 -6.56 -1.45
CA THR A 291 6.26 -6.96 -2.53
C THR A 291 6.28 -5.95 -3.68
N ASN A 292 6.24 -6.47 -4.91
CA ASN A 292 6.46 -5.69 -6.14
C ASN A 292 5.23 -5.62 -7.05
N GLY A 293 4.04 -5.48 -6.47
CA GLY A 293 2.76 -5.60 -7.16
C GLY A 293 2.01 -6.84 -6.68
N ASN A 294 0.98 -7.22 -7.45
CA ASN A 294 0.11 -8.41 -7.36
C ASN A 294 -1.38 -8.08 -7.63
N LEU A 295 -1.68 -6.90 -8.18
CA LEU A 295 -3.03 -6.41 -8.41
C LEU A 295 -3.54 -6.73 -9.80
N TYR A 296 -4.76 -7.26 -9.86
CA TYR A 296 -5.44 -7.62 -11.10
C TYR A 296 -6.81 -6.97 -11.14
N ILE A 297 -7.13 -6.38 -12.30
CA ILE A 297 -8.51 -5.99 -12.61
C ILE A 297 -9.23 -7.26 -13.09
N MET A 298 -10.19 -7.71 -12.30
CA MET A 298 -10.99 -8.91 -12.50
C MET A 298 -12.33 -8.57 -13.15
N SER A 299 -12.71 -9.30 -14.19
CA SER A 299 -14.01 -9.16 -14.86
C SER A 299 -14.50 -10.48 -15.45
N THR A 300 -15.81 -10.59 -15.72
CA THR A 300 -16.39 -11.77 -16.41
C THR A 300 -16.40 -11.64 -17.93
N VAL A 301 -15.97 -10.49 -18.44
CA VAL A 301 -15.76 -10.20 -19.86
C VAL A 301 -14.32 -9.77 -20.08
N LYS A 302 -13.71 -10.17 -21.20
CA LYS A 302 -12.38 -9.69 -21.55
C LYS A 302 -12.44 -8.20 -21.86
N LEU A 303 -11.60 -7.42 -21.20
CA LEU A 303 -11.54 -5.96 -21.35
C LEU A 303 -10.11 -5.54 -21.67
N THR A 304 -9.99 -4.43 -22.36
CA THR A 304 -8.80 -3.57 -22.43
C THR A 304 -8.95 -2.39 -21.48
N VAL A 305 -7.87 -1.65 -21.20
CA VAL A 305 -7.96 -0.46 -20.34
C VAL A 305 -8.91 0.59 -20.91
N ALA A 306 -8.92 0.79 -22.23
CA ALA A 306 -9.82 1.74 -22.89
C ALA A 306 -11.30 1.37 -22.69
N GLU A 307 -11.62 0.08 -22.63
CA GLU A 307 -12.98 -0.41 -22.39
C GLU A 307 -13.43 -0.27 -20.93
N LEU A 308 -12.58 0.21 -20.02
CA LEU A 308 -13.00 0.58 -18.66
C LEU A 308 -13.77 1.90 -18.61
N LYS A 309 -13.69 2.70 -19.68
CA LYS A 309 -14.42 3.97 -19.81
C LYS A 309 -15.91 3.79 -19.52
N ASP A 310 -16.45 4.67 -18.69
CA ASP A 310 -17.84 4.75 -18.25
C ASP A 310 -18.33 3.51 -17.45
N LYS A 311 -17.46 2.53 -17.17
CA LYS A 311 -17.80 1.38 -16.33
C LYS A 311 -17.58 1.67 -14.85
N THR A 312 -18.26 0.89 -14.01
CA THR A 312 -18.10 0.91 -12.56
C THR A 312 -17.20 -0.24 -12.11
N MET A 313 -16.14 0.11 -11.37
CA MET A 313 -15.19 -0.84 -10.80
C MET A 313 -15.20 -0.78 -9.28
N GLY A 314 -15.21 -1.94 -8.62
CA GLY A 314 -14.91 -2.04 -7.20
C GLY A 314 -13.41 -1.90 -6.93
N VAL A 315 -13.01 -0.97 -6.06
CA VAL A 315 -11.60 -0.72 -5.73
C VAL A 315 -11.39 -0.85 -4.23
N ILE A 316 -10.34 -1.55 -3.82
CA ILE A 316 -10.03 -1.73 -2.39
C ILE A 316 -9.09 -0.63 -1.88
N GLY A 317 -9.24 -0.24 -0.61
CA GLY A 317 -8.30 0.64 0.08
C GLY A 317 -8.21 2.03 -0.56
N GLN A 318 -9.25 2.85 -0.42
CA GLN A 318 -9.26 4.24 -0.88
C GLN A 318 -8.03 5.00 -0.35
N GLY A 319 -7.28 5.65 -1.25
CA GLY A 319 -6.04 6.36 -0.94
C GLY A 319 -4.84 5.44 -0.59
N ALA A 320 -5.02 4.12 -0.57
CA ALA A 320 -3.94 3.16 -0.42
C ALA A 320 -3.41 2.73 -1.79
N VAL A 321 -2.30 1.97 -1.79
CA VAL A 321 -1.59 1.55 -3.01
C VAL A 321 -2.52 1.05 -4.12
N PRO A 322 -3.50 0.15 -3.90
CA PRO A 322 -4.35 -0.31 -5.00
C PRO A 322 -5.11 0.81 -5.74
N ASP A 323 -5.67 1.76 -4.99
CA ASP A 323 -6.38 2.91 -5.56
C ASP A 323 -5.43 3.84 -6.33
N VAL A 324 -4.31 4.23 -5.72
CA VAL A 324 -3.41 5.22 -6.32
C VAL A 324 -2.61 4.66 -7.50
N THR A 325 -2.26 3.37 -7.49
CA THR A 325 -1.64 2.72 -8.65
C THR A 325 -2.63 2.62 -9.80
N LEU A 326 -3.90 2.26 -9.52
CA LEU A 326 -4.94 2.24 -10.55
C LEU A 326 -5.10 3.63 -11.18
N LYS A 327 -5.18 4.69 -10.38
CA LYS A 327 -5.25 6.07 -10.86
C LYS A 327 -4.04 6.44 -11.72
N ALA A 328 -2.83 6.03 -11.35
CA ALA A 328 -1.63 6.25 -12.16
C ALA A 328 -1.72 5.55 -13.54
N VAL A 329 -2.16 4.29 -13.56
CA VAL A 329 -2.38 3.54 -14.79
C VAL A 329 -3.45 4.21 -15.66
N LEU A 330 -4.61 4.56 -15.09
CA LEU A 330 -5.68 5.21 -15.83
C LEU A 330 -5.24 6.56 -16.41
N LYS A 331 -4.49 7.37 -15.63
CA LYS A 331 -3.91 8.64 -16.09
C LYS A 331 -2.98 8.45 -17.29
N LYS A 332 -2.12 7.42 -17.30
CA LYS A 332 -1.25 7.05 -18.44
C LYS A 332 -2.06 6.71 -19.70
N HIS A 333 -3.31 6.27 -19.54
CA HIS A 333 -4.25 5.97 -20.62
C HIS A 333 -5.29 7.09 -20.87
N ASN A 334 -5.05 8.30 -20.34
CA ASN A 334 -5.93 9.48 -20.46
C ASN A 334 -7.36 9.26 -19.92
N LEU A 335 -7.50 8.39 -18.93
CA LEU A 335 -8.75 8.13 -18.22
C LEU A 335 -8.72 8.73 -16.82
N GLY A 336 -9.78 9.44 -16.46
CA GLY A 336 -10.00 9.95 -15.11
C GLY A 336 -10.69 8.94 -14.20
N VAL A 337 -10.80 9.28 -12.92
CA VAL A 337 -11.54 8.48 -11.92
C VAL A 337 -12.60 9.35 -11.25
N VAL A 338 -13.82 8.84 -11.17
CA VAL A 338 -14.94 9.48 -10.45
C VAL A 338 -15.49 8.52 -9.42
N VAL A 339 -15.74 8.99 -8.20
CA VAL A 339 -16.33 8.15 -7.15
C VAL A 339 -17.81 7.95 -7.43
N ALA A 340 -18.22 6.70 -7.57
CA ALA A 340 -19.62 6.34 -7.77
C ALA A 340 -20.41 6.54 -6.47
N ASN A 341 -21.60 7.13 -6.59
CA ASN A 341 -22.59 7.21 -5.51
C ASN A 341 -23.19 5.84 -5.18
#